data_AF-A0A927A5D5-F1
#
_entry.id   AF-A0A927A5D5-F1
#
_cell.length_a   1.000
_cell.length_b   1.000
_cell.length_c   1.000
_cell.angle_alpha   90.00
_cell.angle_beta   90.00
_cell.angle_gamma   90.00
#
_symmetry.space_group_name_H-M   'P 1'
#
loop_
_entity.id
_entity.type
_entity.pdbx_description
1 polymer ?
#
loop_
_entity_poly.entity_id
_entity_poly.type
_entity_poly.pdbx_seq_one_letter_code
_entity_poly.pdbx_strand_id
1 'polypeptide(L)'
;MKLFVTGTLLGAAIVSFTPLAANASTFHFTSTLNGAQDNAITPATGTLTGTLNGEAGSWIFNYVVNYSGLQANLVAAHIHNAPLGSNGPVVNFPSNLVTGNTAGTITGIWRFNDAVRPLTDSLAQALLNSNTYFNIHTTKFPGGEIRGQIQAVPEPPTALGLLALMAWGVSWQFKNHKAKQKLAS
;
A
#
# COMPACT_ATOMS: atom_id res chain seq x y z
N MET A 1 -62.54 -48.33 15.35
CA MET A 1 -62.02 -47.08 14.76
C MET A 1 -61.45 -46.22 15.88
N LYS A 2 -60.12 -46.09 15.96
CA LYS A 2 -59.40 -45.03 16.69
C LYS A 2 -57.98 -45.00 16.13
N LEU A 3 -57.72 -43.98 15.31
CA LEU A 3 -56.48 -43.73 14.58
C LEU A 3 -55.54 -42.97 15.53
N PHE A 4 -54.35 -43.49 15.81
CA PHE A 4 -53.29 -42.75 16.50
C PHE A 4 -52.31 -42.23 15.46
N VAL A 5 -52.26 -40.90 15.29
CA VAL A 5 -51.26 -40.21 14.48
C VAL A 5 -50.23 -39.62 15.44
N THR A 6 -49.06 -40.23 15.53
CA THR A 6 -47.89 -39.63 16.20
C THR A 6 -47.16 -38.76 15.19
N GLY A 7 -47.32 -37.44 15.30
CA GLY A 7 -46.59 -36.46 14.50
C GLY A 7 -45.23 -36.16 15.13
N THR A 8 -44.16 -36.50 14.42
CA THR A 8 -42.79 -36.08 14.77
C THR A 8 -42.55 -34.68 14.19
N LEU A 9 -42.47 -33.65 15.04
CA LEU A 9 -42.00 -32.32 14.64
C LEU A 9 -40.47 -32.36 14.43
N LEU A 10 -40.02 -32.32 13.18
CA LEU A 10 -38.64 -32.00 12.82
C LEU A 10 -38.44 -30.48 12.98
N GLY A 11 -37.79 -30.07 14.07
CA GLY A 11 -37.34 -28.70 14.26
C GLY A 11 -36.18 -28.39 13.30
N ALA A 12 -36.42 -27.55 12.30
CA ALA A 12 -35.36 -27.03 11.45
C ALA A 12 -34.55 -25.99 12.23
N ALA A 13 -33.31 -26.33 12.61
CA ALA A 13 -32.37 -25.37 13.16
C ALA A 13 -31.90 -24.43 12.03
N ILE A 14 -32.42 -23.20 12.00
CA ILE A 14 -31.94 -22.15 11.11
C ILE A 14 -30.59 -21.68 11.69
N VAL A 15 -29.50 -22.15 11.11
CA VAL A 15 -28.16 -21.62 11.41
C VAL A 15 -28.00 -20.32 10.63
N SER A 16 -28.14 -19.19 11.32
CA SER A 16 -27.89 -17.86 10.76
C SER A 16 -26.39 -17.72 10.48
N PHE A 17 -25.98 -17.87 9.23
CA PHE A 17 -24.61 -17.59 8.80
C PHE A 17 -24.49 -16.07 8.63
N THR A 18 -23.92 -15.36 9.60
CA THR A 18 -23.53 -13.96 9.40
C THR A 18 -22.28 -13.96 8.51
N PRO A 19 -22.32 -13.46 7.26
CA PRO A 19 -21.11 -13.35 6.48
C PRO A 19 -20.15 -12.38 7.20
N LEU A 20 -18.96 -12.84 7.58
CA LEU A 20 -17.89 -11.91 7.92
C LEU A 20 -17.59 -11.12 6.65
N ALA A 21 -17.80 -9.80 6.70
CA ALA A 21 -17.27 -8.92 5.68
C ALA A 21 -15.75 -9.10 5.64
N ALA A 22 -15.21 -9.53 4.49
CA ALA A 22 -13.77 -9.56 4.26
C ALA A 22 -13.27 -8.10 4.29
N ASN A 23 -12.49 -7.76 5.32
CA ASN A 23 -11.88 -6.44 5.43
C ASN A 23 -10.55 -6.46 4.68
N ALA A 24 -10.57 -6.13 3.39
CA ALA A 24 -9.33 -5.90 2.65
C ALA A 24 -8.64 -4.65 3.21
N SER A 25 -7.36 -4.77 3.60
CA SER A 25 -6.57 -3.62 4.01
C SER A 25 -6.19 -2.81 2.77
N THR A 26 -6.18 -1.48 2.89
CA THR A 26 -5.74 -0.56 1.84
C THR A 26 -4.61 0.31 2.38
N PHE A 27 -3.53 0.41 1.62
CA PHE A 27 -2.38 1.25 1.93
C PHE A 27 -1.97 2.06 0.71
N HIS A 28 -1.66 3.33 0.91
CA HIS A 28 -1.20 4.23 -0.15
C HIS A 28 0.31 4.38 -0.16
N PHE A 29 0.88 4.62 -1.34
CA PHE A 29 2.32 4.74 -1.56
C PHE A 29 2.65 5.90 -2.48
N THR A 30 3.82 6.49 -2.24
CA THR A 30 4.43 7.53 -3.08
C THR A 30 5.91 7.28 -3.30
N SER A 31 6.48 7.84 -4.36
CA SER A 31 7.92 7.95 -4.56
C SER A 31 8.27 9.15 -5.43
N THR A 32 9.44 9.75 -5.20
CA THR A 32 10.09 10.66 -6.14
C THR A 32 11.33 9.99 -6.70
N LEU A 33 11.40 9.91 -8.02
CA LEU A 33 12.50 9.30 -8.77
C LEU A 33 13.45 10.38 -9.25
N ASN A 34 14.75 10.15 -9.06
CA ASN A 34 15.81 11.02 -9.57
C ASN A 34 17.11 10.24 -9.80
N GLY A 35 18.07 10.86 -10.49
CA GLY A 35 19.35 10.22 -10.78
C GLY A 35 20.29 10.11 -9.58
N ALA A 36 20.18 11.01 -8.59
CA ALA A 36 21.04 10.99 -7.42
C ALA A 36 20.90 9.71 -6.59
N GLN A 37 19.69 9.13 -6.54
CA GLN A 37 19.45 7.85 -5.86
C GLN A 37 20.12 6.64 -6.55
N ASP A 38 20.55 6.80 -7.80
CA ASP A 38 21.18 5.74 -8.61
C ASP A 38 22.61 6.10 -9.05
N ASN A 39 23.17 7.19 -8.50
CA ASN A 39 24.46 7.77 -8.90
C ASN A 39 24.54 8.19 -10.38
N ALA A 40 23.39 8.43 -11.02
CA ALA A 40 23.29 8.94 -12.38
C ALA A 40 23.24 10.48 -12.39
N ILE A 41 24.08 11.11 -13.20
CA ILE A 41 24.03 12.55 -13.43
C ILE A 41 23.07 12.84 -14.59
N THR A 42 21.82 13.11 -14.26
CA THR A 42 20.73 13.36 -15.22
C THR A 42 19.76 14.41 -14.66
N PRO A 43 19.14 15.26 -15.51
CA PRO A 43 18.03 16.10 -15.10
C PRO A 43 16.70 15.34 -15.03
N ALA A 44 16.68 14.05 -15.40
CA ALA A 44 15.48 13.25 -15.41
C ALA A 44 14.84 13.16 -14.02
N THR A 45 13.50 13.15 -14.02
CA THR A 45 12.71 13.02 -12.79
C THR A 45 11.50 12.13 -13.03
N GLY A 46 10.91 11.65 -11.94
CA GLY A 46 9.61 11.00 -11.99
C GLY A 46 8.93 10.95 -10.63
N THR A 47 7.67 10.55 -10.65
CA THR A 47 6.86 10.29 -9.46
C THR A 47 6.15 8.95 -9.60
N LEU A 48 6.04 8.22 -8.50
CA LEU A 48 5.21 7.02 -8.40
C LEU A 48 4.10 7.29 -7.38
N THR A 49 2.88 6.88 -7.71
CA THR A 49 1.78 6.72 -6.75
C THR A 49 1.24 5.32 -6.85
N GLY A 50 0.90 4.70 -5.72
CA GLY A 50 0.33 3.36 -5.74
C GLY A 50 -0.58 3.05 -4.56
N THR A 51 -1.34 1.98 -4.70
CA THR A 51 -2.26 1.46 -3.69
C THR A 51 -2.09 -0.05 -3.58
N LEU A 52 -1.77 -0.54 -2.39
CA LEU A 52 -1.78 -1.96 -2.03
C LEU A 52 -3.12 -2.29 -1.39
N ASN A 53 -3.83 -3.26 -1.95
CA ASN A 53 -5.10 -3.75 -1.43
C ASN A 53 -5.01 -5.25 -1.13
N GLY A 54 -5.69 -5.70 -0.08
CA GLY A 54 -5.91 -7.11 0.20
C GLY A 54 -5.46 -7.54 1.59
N GLU A 55 -5.07 -8.80 1.70
CA GLU A 55 -4.56 -9.45 2.90
C GLU A 55 -3.54 -10.53 2.52
N ALA A 56 -2.96 -11.19 3.51
CA ALA A 56 -2.02 -12.30 3.27
C ALA A 56 -2.66 -13.35 2.34
N GLY A 57 -1.93 -13.71 1.28
CA GLY A 57 -2.43 -14.63 0.25
C GLY A 57 -3.26 -14.00 -0.88
N SER A 58 -3.56 -12.69 -0.85
CA SER A 58 -4.44 -12.05 -1.84
C SER A 58 -4.06 -10.61 -2.23
N TRP A 59 -2.85 -10.16 -1.90
CA TRP A 59 -2.38 -8.80 -2.19
C TRP A 59 -2.41 -8.39 -3.67
N ILE A 60 -2.77 -7.14 -3.92
CA ILE A 60 -2.71 -6.48 -5.24
C ILE A 60 -2.16 -5.07 -5.07
N PHE A 61 -1.03 -4.77 -5.71
CA PHE A 61 -0.44 -3.44 -5.78
C PHE A 61 -0.68 -2.81 -7.17
N ASN A 62 -1.47 -1.74 -7.21
CA ASN A 62 -1.69 -0.94 -8.42
C ASN A 62 -0.86 0.32 -8.34
N TYR A 63 -0.14 0.68 -9.39
CA TYR A 63 0.69 1.88 -9.39
C TYR A 63 0.77 2.56 -10.75
N VAL A 64 1.07 3.85 -10.69
CA VAL A 64 1.32 4.73 -11.84
C VAL A 64 2.64 5.45 -11.60
N VAL A 65 3.48 5.48 -12.63
CA VAL A 65 4.74 6.23 -12.64
C VAL A 65 4.69 7.23 -13.78
N ASN A 66 4.90 8.51 -13.47
CA ASN A 66 5.10 9.54 -14.48
C ASN A 66 6.58 9.92 -14.48
N TYR A 67 7.18 10.05 -15.66
CA TYR A 67 8.59 10.38 -15.79
C TYR A 67 8.84 11.31 -16.98
N SER A 68 9.91 12.07 -16.91
CA SER A 68 10.35 12.95 -18.00
C SER A 68 11.83 13.28 -17.90
N GLY A 69 12.38 13.81 -19.00
CA GLY A 69 13.75 14.32 -19.05
C GLY A 69 14.83 13.25 -19.11
N LEU A 70 14.48 11.99 -19.44
CA LEU A 70 15.49 10.95 -19.69
C LEU A 70 16.44 11.38 -20.80
N GLN A 71 17.73 11.14 -20.61
CA GLN A 71 18.78 11.53 -21.55
C GLN A 71 18.95 10.53 -22.70
N ALA A 72 18.32 9.36 -22.62
CA ALA A 72 18.24 8.39 -23.69
C ALA A 72 16.92 7.61 -23.61
N ASN A 73 16.65 6.80 -24.63
CA ASN A 73 15.42 6.02 -24.72
C ASN A 73 15.29 5.06 -23.53
N LEU A 74 14.12 5.04 -22.90
CA LEU A 74 13.74 4.02 -21.93
C LEU A 74 13.84 2.63 -22.57
N VAL A 75 14.55 1.71 -21.90
CA VAL A 75 14.67 0.30 -22.33
C VAL A 75 14.10 -0.69 -21.34
N ALA A 76 14.07 -0.35 -20.05
CA ALA A 76 13.51 -1.19 -19.01
C ALA A 76 13.07 -0.35 -17.81
N ALA A 77 12.14 -0.89 -17.02
CA ALA A 77 11.76 -0.33 -15.73
C ALA A 77 11.36 -1.47 -14.80
N HIS A 78 11.71 -1.38 -13.52
CA HIS A 78 11.60 -2.48 -12.57
C HIS A 78 11.23 -1.99 -11.17
N ILE A 79 10.56 -2.85 -10.39
CA ILE A 79 10.61 -2.75 -8.93
C ILE A 79 11.69 -3.70 -8.43
N HIS A 80 12.55 -3.22 -7.54
CA HIS A 80 13.57 -3.99 -6.84
C HIS A 80 13.25 -4.09 -5.34
N ASN A 81 13.82 -5.10 -4.67
CA ASN A 81 13.68 -5.30 -3.22
C ASN A 81 15.01 -5.05 -2.51
N ALA A 82 15.20 -3.85 -1.99
CA ALA A 82 16.27 -3.48 -1.07
C ALA A 82 15.94 -2.15 -0.37
N PRO A 83 16.51 -1.92 0.83
CA PRO A 83 16.39 -0.64 1.51
C PRO A 83 17.07 0.49 0.73
N LEU A 84 16.76 1.73 1.11
CA LEU A 84 17.39 2.93 0.55
C LEU A 84 18.92 2.84 0.64
N GLY A 85 19.60 3.23 -0.43
CA GLY A 85 21.07 3.21 -0.52
C GLY A 85 21.68 1.84 -0.83
N SER A 86 20.88 0.78 -0.96
CA SER A 86 21.35 -0.54 -1.36
C SER A 86 20.70 -1.00 -2.68
N ASN A 87 21.41 -1.82 -3.44
CA ASN A 87 20.88 -2.46 -4.65
C ASN A 87 20.28 -3.82 -4.30
N GLY A 88 19.17 -4.16 -4.96
CA GLY A 88 18.44 -5.41 -4.72
C GLY A 88 18.07 -6.14 -6.00
N PRO A 89 17.60 -7.40 -5.90
CA PRO A 89 17.08 -8.13 -7.05
C PRO A 89 15.83 -7.45 -7.60
N VAL A 90 15.60 -7.60 -8.92
CA VAL A 90 14.32 -7.27 -9.55
C VAL A 90 13.24 -8.18 -8.98
N VAL A 91 12.07 -7.62 -8.64
CA VAL A 91 10.92 -8.33 -8.07
C VAL A 91 9.61 -8.06 -8.79
N ASN A 92 9.54 -7.05 -9.67
CA ASN A 92 8.38 -6.86 -10.55
C ASN A 92 8.80 -6.27 -11.90
N PHE A 93 8.11 -6.72 -12.95
CA PHE A 93 8.12 -6.13 -14.28
C PHE A 93 6.79 -5.38 -14.47
N PRO A 94 6.80 -4.06 -14.74
CA PRO A 94 5.56 -3.33 -15.02
C PRO A 94 4.81 -3.93 -16.20
N SER A 95 3.50 -4.11 -16.06
CA SER A 95 2.67 -4.77 -17.07
C SER A 95 2.50 -3.94 -18.35
N ASN A 96 2.59 -2.61 -18.27
CA ASN A 96 2.37 -1.69 -19.39
C ASN A 96 3.57 -0.77 -19.61
N LEU A 97 4.73 -1.35 -19.92
CA LEU A 97 5.94 -0.60 -20.26
C LEU A 97 5.97 -0.29 -21.77
N VAL A 98 6.09 0.99 -22.12
CA VAL A 98 6.36 1.44 -23.49
C VAL A 98 7.79 1.97 -23.56
N THR A 99 8.66 1.26 -24.28
CA THR A 99 10.06 1.61 -24.47
C THR A 99 10.24 2.64 -25.59
N GLY A 100 11.42 3.24 -25.69
CA GLY A 100 11.76 4.19 -26.77
C GLY A 100 11.47 5.65 -26.45
N ASN A 101 10.74 5.92 -25.36
CA ASN A 101 10.38 7.26 -24.95
C ASN A 101 11.38 7.85 -23.94
N THR A 102 11.46 9.18 -23.88
CA THR A 102 12.23 9.93 -22.87
C THR A 102 11.35 10.58 -21.80
N ALA A 103 10.03 10.52 -21.98
CA ALA A 103 9.00 10.93 -21.03
C ALA A 103 7.74 10.09 -21.25
N GLY A 104 6.92 9.94 -20.21
CA GLY A 104 5.65 9.26 -20.32
C GLY A 104 5.10 8.76 -19.00
N THR A 105 4.15 7.84 -19.11
CA THR A 105 3.48 7.19 -17.98
C THR A 105 3.66 5.68 -18.09
N ILE A 106 4.01 5.03 -16.99
CA ILE A 106 4.03 3.58 -16.83
C ILE A 106 2.92 3.22 -15.84
N THR A 107 2.12 2.22 -16.16
CA THR A 107 1.17 1.64 -15.22
C THR A 107 1.53 0.20 -14.94
N GLY A 108 1.27 -0.25 -13.71
CA GLY A 108 1.51 -1.61 -13.31
C GLY A 108 0.47 -2.12 -12.34
N ILE A 109 0.16 -3.42 -12.46
CA ILE A 109 -0.60 -4.16 -11.48
C ILE A 109 0.21 -5.39 -11.11
N TRP A 110 0.60 -5.48 -9.84
CA TRP A 110 1.39 -6.57 -9.29
C TRP A 110 0.54 -7.37 -8.31
N ARG A 111 0.28 -8.64 -8.61
CA ARG A 111 -0.66 -9.49 -7.86
C ARG A 111 0.04 -10.65 -7.19
N PHE A 112 -0.55 -11.11 -6.08
CA PHE A 112 -0.11 -12.31 -5.37
C PHE A 112 -0.05 -13.55 -6.27
N ASN A 113 -0.92 -13.64 -7.27
CA ASN A 113 -1.03 -14.77 -8.18
C ASN A 113 -0.44 -14.53 -9.58
N ASP A 114 0.37 -13.47 -9.77
CA ASP A 114 1.07 -13.28 -11.05
C ASP A 114 2.02 -14.46 -11.30
N ALA A 115 1.95 -15.03 -12.50
CA ALA A 115 2.75 -16.20 -12.87
C ALA A 115 4.26 -15.93 -12.87
N VAL A 116 4.65 -14.67 -13.12
CA VAL A 116 6.04 -14.22 -13.16
C VAL A 116 6.23 -13.19 -12.07
N ARG A 117 7.06 -13.54 -11.07
CA ARG A 117 7.38 -12.69 -9.91
C ARG A 117 6.12 -12.25 -9.13
N PRO A 118 5.41 -13.18 -8.47
CA PRO A 118 4.21 -12.85 -7.69
C PRO A 118 4.49 -11.88 -6.54
N LEU A 119 3.51 -11.06 -6.18
CA LEU A 119 3.52 -10.23 -4.98
C LEU A 119 3.27 -11.11 -3.74
N THR A 120 4.28 -11.88 -3.35
CA THR A 120 4.21 -12.70 -2.13
C THR A 120 3.99 -11.83 -0.89
N ASP A 121 3.52 -12.43 0.20
CA ASP A 121 3.34 -11.71 1.48
C ASP A 121 4.63 -11.05 1.97
N SER A 122 5.78 -11.69 1.73
CA SER A 122 7.09 -11.10 2.05
C SER A 122 7.39 -9.81 1.27
N LEU A 123 6.94 -9.73 0.02
CA LEU A 123 7.13 -8.55 -0.84
C LEU A 123 6.10 -7.47 -0.54
N ALA A 124 4.87 -7.85 -0.17
CA ALA A 124 3.90 -6.91 0.39
C ALA A 124 4.44 -6.26 1.67
N GLN A 125 5.06 -7.04 2.56
CA GLN A 125 5.75 -6.49 3.74
C GLN A 125 6.98 -5.65 3.38
N ALA A 126 7.73 -6.00 2.33
CA ALA A 126 8.81 -5.16 1.85
C ALA A 126 8.30 -3.80 1.34
N LEU A 127 7.17 -3.76 0.62
CA LEU A 127 6.50 -2.51 0.23
C LEU A 127 6.12 -1.69 1.48
N LEU A 128 5.42 -2.30 2.43
CA LEU A 128 4.96 -1.63 3.66
C LEU A 128 6.13 -1.07 4.50
N ASN A 129 7.25 -1.77 4.53
CA ASN A 129 8.48 -1.33 5.19
C ASN A 129 9.33 -0.36 4.37
N SER A 130 8.84 0.06 3.19
CA SER A 130 9.56 0.92 2.24
C SER A 130 10.93 0.35 1.83
N ASN A 131 11.03 -0.99 1.72
CA ASN A 131 12.21 -1.73 1.29
C ASN A 131 12.15 -2.12 -0.20
N THR A 132 11.37 -1.39 -1.00
CA THR A 132 11.34 -1.54 -2.45
C THR A 132 11.54 -0.21 -3.15
N TYR A 133 12.06 -0.24 -4.37
CA TYR A 133 12.25 0.96 -5.18
C TYR A 133 11.88 0.71 -6.63
N PHE A 134 11.38 1.75 -7.30
CA PHE A 134 11.18 1.77 -8.74
C PHE A 134 12.41 2.34 -9.43
N ASN A 135 12.85 1.71 -10.52
CA ASN A 135 14.03 2.10 -11.27
C ASN A 135 13.71 2.12 -12.77
N ILE A 136 14.14 3.15 -13.48
CA ILE A 136 14.03 3.28 -14.95
C ILE A 136 15.43 3.23 -15.54
N HIS A 137 15.61 2.39 -16.56
CA HIS A 137 16.87 2.18 -17.26
C HIS A 137 16.77 2.71 -18.69
N THR A 138 17.87 3.32 -19.15
CA THR A 138 18.00 3.79 -20.54
C THR A 138 19.26 3.22 -21.16
N THR A 139 19.42 3.37 -22.48
CA THR A 139 20.66 2.91 -23.15
C THR A 139 21.91 3.63 -22.64
N LYS A 140 21.76 4.87 -22.16
CA LYS A 140 22.86 5.65 -21.57
C LYS A 140 23.16 5.24 -20.12
N PHE A 141 22.14 4.84 -19.36
CA PHE A 141 22.28 4.40 -17.97
C PHE A 141 21.69 2.99 -17.80
N PRO A 142 22.42 1.94 -18.20
CA PRO A 142 21.93 0.56 -18.12
C PRO A 142 21.78 0.07 -16.66
N GLY A 143 22.59 0.60 -15.74
CA GLY A 143 22.43 0.37 -14.29
C GLY A 143 21.18 1.01 -13.70
N GLY A 144 20.64 2.04 -14.40
CA GLY A 144 19.46 2.81 -14.04
C GLY A 144 19.74 4.32 -14.14
N GLU A 145 18.81 5.06 -14.75
CA GLU A 145 18.88 6.52 -14.94
C GLU A 145 18.20 7.26 -13.80
N ILE A 146 17.03 6.80 -13.36
CA ILE A 146 16.33 7.36 -12.20
C ILE A 146 15.80 6.25 -11.30
N ARG A 147 15.93 6.47 -9.99
CA ARG A 147 15.48 5.56 -8.93
C ARG A 147 14.66 6.33 -7.90
N GLY A 148 13.64 5.68 -7.34
CA GLY A 148 12.84 6.21 -6.24
C GLY A 148 12.40 5.10 -5.29
N GLN A 149 12.72 5.25 -4.00
CA GLN A 149 12.22 4.36 -2.94
C GLN A 149 10.68 4.49 -2.82
N ILE A 150 9.96 3.38 -2.81
CA ILE A 150 8.50 3.35 -2.67
C ILE A 150 8.19 3.47 -1.18
N GLN A 151 7.53 4.55 -0.79
CA GLN A 151 7.25 4.89 0.61
C GLN A 151 5.77 4.74 0.91
N ALA A 152 5.44 4.06 2.00
CA ALA A 152 4.08 4.04 2.52
C ALA A 152 3.67 5.44 2.98
N VAL A 153 2.49 5.88 2.59
CA VAL A 153 1.87 7.11 3.06
C VAL A 153 1.14 6.76 4.36
N PRO A 154 1.51 7.34 5.52
CA PRO A 154 0.80 7.10 6.76
C PRO A 154 -0.65 7.61 6.63
N GLU A 155 -1.63 6.78 6.99
CA GLU A 155 -3.00 7.26 7.13
C GLU A 155 -3.03 8.38 8.20
N PRO A 156 -3.71 9.51 7.95
CA PRO A 156 -3.84 10.54 8.97
C PRO A 156 -4.51 9.91 10.21
N PRO A 157 -4.06 10.22 11.43
CA PRO A 157 -4.60 9.62 12.66
C PRO A 157 -6.00 10.17 12.99
N THR A 158 -7.00 9.93 12.15
CA THR A 158 -8.32 10.57 12.25
C THR A 158 -9.38 9.77 12.98
N ALA A 159 -9.19 8.48 13.28
CA ALA A 159 -10.21 7.70 14.01
C ALA A 159 -9.92 7.57 15.53
N LEU A 160 -8.68 7.27 15.92
CA LEU A 160 -8.33 7.07 17.34
C LEU A 160 -7.76 8.32 18.03
N GLY A 161 -7.11 9.21 17.26
CA GLY A 161 -6.55 10.46 17.78
C GLY A 161 -7.61 11.47 18.22
N LEU A 162 -8.73 11.56 17.47
CA LEU A 162 -9.85 12.44 17.82
C LEU A 162 -10.58 11.97 19.09
N LEU A 163 -10.76 10.65 19.29
CA LEU A 163 -11.35 10.12 20.53
C LEU A 163 -10.44 10.34 21.75
N ALA A 164 -9.12 10.22 21.59
CA ALA A 164 -8.16 10.48 22.65
C ALA A 164 -8.11 11.97 23.05
N LEU A 165 -8.20 12.89 22.09
CA LEU A 165 -8.27 14.34 22.35
C LEU A 165 -9.60 14.74 23.02
N MET A 166 -10.72 14.09 22.67
CA MET A 166 -12.00 14.30 23.36
C MET A 166 -11.96 13.76 24.81
N ALA A 167 -11.34 12.61 25.07
CA ALA A 167 -11.22 12.05 26.41
C ALA A 167 -10.36 12.92 27.36
N TRP A 168 -9.30 13.56 26.84
CA TRP A 168 -8.49 14.51 27.60
C TRP A 168 -9.22 15.83 27.86
N GLY A 169 -9.95 16.35 26.86
CA GLY A 169 -10.77 17.57 27.02
C GLY A 169 -11.85 17.42 28.09
N VAL A 170 -12.55 16.27 28.11
CA VAL A 170 -13.58 15.96 29.11
C VAL A 170 -12.97 15.79 30.51
N SER A 171 -11.82 15.12 30.61
CA SER A 171 -11.13 14.91 31.90
C SER A 171 -10.61 16.22 32.53
N TRP A 172 -10.16 17.18 31.72
CA TRP A 172 -9.72 18.50 32.18
C TRP A 172 -10.90 19.35 32.69
N GLN A 173 -12.05 19.31 32.01
CA GLN A 173 -13.26 20.02 32.45
C GLN A 173 -13.77 19.53 33.81
N PHE A 174 -13.75 18.22 34.08
CA PHE A 174 -14.20 17.68 35.37
C PHE A 174 -13.28 18.04 36.54
N LYS A 175 -11.95 18.06 36.34
CA LYS A 175 -11.00 18.47 37.39
C LYS A 175 -11.18 19.94 37.77
N ASN A 176 -11.38 20.81 36.78
CA ASN A 176 -11.54 22.24 37.03
C ASN A 176 -12.90 22.59 37.66
N HIS A 177 -13.95 21.81 37.38
CA HIS A 177 -15.26 22.01 38.02
C HIS A 177 -15.22 21.66 39.52
N LYS A 178 -14.56 20.56 39.91
CA LYS A 178 -14.38 20.20 41.32
C LYS A 178 -13.48 21.18 42.10
N ALA A 179 -12.45 21.71 41.45
CA ALA A 179 -11.56 22.71 42.08
C ALA A 179 -12.31 24.01 42.41
N LYS A 180 -13.21 24.46 41.53
CA LYS A 180 -14.01 25.67 41.76
C LYS A 180 -15.06 25.51 42.87
N GLN A 181 -15.63 24.32 43.05
CA GLN A 181 -16.59 24.07 44.14
C GLN A 181 -15.94 24.00 45.53
N LYS A 182 -14.68 23.60 45.63
CA LYS A 182 -13.92 23.58 46.90
C LYS A 182 -13.47 24.96 47.40
N LEU A 183 -13.47 25.97 46.52
CA LEU A 183 -13.08 27.35 46.88
C LEU A 183 -14.28 28.21 47.29
N ALA A 184 -15.50 27.66 47.20
CA ALA A 184 -16.76 28.34 47.52
C ALA A 184 -17.43 27.82 48.81
N SER A 185 -16.73 27.01 49.59
CA SER A 185 -17.13 26.49 50.91
C SER A 185 -16.14 26.96 51.97
#